data_AF-A0A392NEQ4-F1
#
_entry.id   AF-A0A392NEQ4-F1
#
_cell.length_a   1.000
_cell.length_b   1.000
_cell.length_c   1.000
_cell.angle_alpha   90.00
_cell.angle_beta   90.00
_cell.angle_gamma   90.00
#
_symmetry.space_group_name_H-M   'P 1'
#
loop_
_entity.id
_entity.type
_entity.pdbx_description
1 polymer ?
#
loop_
_entity_poly.entity_id
_entity_poly.type
_entity_poly.pdbx_seq_one_letter_code
_entity_poly.pdbx_strand_id
1 'polypeptide(L)'
;MLVGETQPMKWEMRLRVALYLAEALEYCSNRGKTLYHDLNAYRILFDQDGNPRLSCFGLMKNSRDGRSYSTNLAFAPPEYSRTGKNLRRKWG
;
A
#
# COMPACT_ATOMS: atom_id res chain seq x y z
N MET A 1 -28.99 -16.81 -9.71
CA MET A 1 -27.88 -15.86 -9.56
C MET A 1 -26.80 -16.27 -10.54
N LEU A 2 -26.52 -15.46 -11.56
CA LEU A 2 -25.36 -15.69 -12.42
C LEU A 2 -24.13 -15.28 -11.62
N VAL A 3 -23.30 -16.26 -11.26
CA VAL A 3 -21.91 -16.01 -10.87
C VAL A 3 -21.26 -15.47 -12.15
N GLY A 4 -21.21 -14.16 -12.30
CA GLY A 4 -20.58 -13.52 -13.45
C GLY A 4 -19.13 -14.00 -13.51
N GLU A 5 -18.71 -14.50 -14.67
CA GLU A 5 -17.31 -14.83 -14.90
C GLU A 5 -16.47 -13.58 -14.63
N THR A 6 -15.70 -13.60 -13.54
CA THR A 6 -14.79 -12.52 -13.20
C THR A 6 -13.60 -12.60 -14.13
N GLN A 7 -13.71 -11.93 -15.28
CA GLN A 7 -12.58 -11.73 -16.17
C GLN A 7 -11.41 -11.14 -15.37
N PRO A 8 -10.20 -11.72 -15.43
CA PRO A 8 -9.04 -11.18 -14.75
C PRO A 8 -8.83 -9.71 -15.12
N MET A 9 -8.33 -8.91 -14.16
CA MET A 9 -8.01 -7.51 -14.42
C MET A 9 -7.08 -7.40 -15.64
N LYS A 10 -7.49 -6.60 -16.63
CA LYS A 10 -6.73 -6.31 -17.85
C LYS A 10 -5.34 -5.78 -17.50
N TRP A 11 -4.34 -6.13 -18.32
CA TRP A 11 -2.95 -5.79 -18.06
C TRP A 11 -2.73 -4.28 -17.97
N GLU A 12 -3.37 -3.52 -18.85
CA GLU A 12 -3.31 -2.07 -18.90
C GLU A 12 -3.81 -1.43 -17.59
N MET A 13 -4.82 -2.05 -16.97
CA MET A 13 -5.34 -1.59 -15.68
C MET A 13 -4.37 -1.87 -14.54
N ARG A 14 -3.66 -3.01 -14.58
CA ARG A 14 -2.62 -3.34 -13.59
C ARG A 14 -1.46 -2.33 -13.66
N LEU A 15 -1.05 -1.95 -14.87
CA LEU A 15 -0.03 -0.92 -15.08
C LEU A 15 -0.51 0.45 -14.59
N ARG A 16 -1.77 0.82 -14.86
CA ARG A 16 -2.37 2.06 -14.35
C ARG A 16 -2.37 2.10 -12.82
N VAL A 17 -2.75 1.00 -12.18
CA VAL A 17 -2.70 0.87 -10.71
C VAL A 17 -1.26 1.08 -10.20
N ALA A 18 -0.27 0.40 -10.79
CA ALA A 18 1.13 0.51 -10.37
C ALA A 18 1.65 1.96 -10.47
N LEU A 19 1.36 2.64 -11.59
CA LEU A 19 1.75 4.03 -11.81
C LEU A 19 1.14 4.98 -10.77
N TYR A 20 -0.19 4.94 -10.61
CA TYR A 20 -0.90 5.83 -9.70
C TYR A 20 -0.48 5.62 -8.24
N LEU A 21 -0.17 4.38 -7.85
CA LEU A 21 0.35 4.10 -6.51
C LEU A 21 1.76 4.65 -6.32
N ALA A 22 2.63 4.55 -7.32
CA ALA A 22 3.96 5.13 -7.27
C ALA A 22 3.89 6.67 -7.12
N GLU A 23 3.05 7.33 -7.91
CA GLU A 23 2.80 8.78 -7.84
C GLU A 23 2.21 9.18 -6.47
N ALA A 24 1.26 8.41 -5.94
CA ALA A 24 0.67 8.67 -4.63
C ALA A 24 1.71 8.53 -3.50
N LEU A 25 2.58 7.52 -3.55
CA LEU A 25 3.65 7.32 -2.59
C LEU A 25 4.72 8.41 -2.68
N GLU A 26 5.09 8.83 -3.89
CA GLU A 26 6.00 9.95 -4.12
C GLU A 26 5.41 11.26 -3.55
N TYR A 27 4.15 11.55 -3.85
CA TYR A 27 3.44 12.69 -3.28
C TYR A 27 3.44 12.66 -1.74
N CYS A 28 3.15 11.50 -1.14
CA CYS A 28 3.20 11.35 0.32
C CYS A 28 4.60 11.62 0.88
N SER A 29 5.63 11.08 0.23
CA SER A 29 7.04 11.29 0.60
C SER A 29 7.41 12.78 0.57
N ASN A 30 7.07 13.47 -0.52
CA ASN A 30 7.30 14.91 -0.70
C ASN A 30 6.56 15.78 0.32
N ARG A 31 5.48 15.26 0.92
CA ARG A 31 4.70 15.91 1.98
C ARG A 31 5.14 15.50 3.40
N GLY A 32 6.29 14.84 3.53
CA GLY A 32 6.85 14.40 4.82
C GLY A 32 6.17 13.16 5.41
N LYS A 33 5.32 12.47 4.64
CA LYS A 33 4.68 11.20 5.03
C LYS A 33 5.44 10.03 4.42
N THR A 34 6.65 9.81 4.90
CA THR A 34 7.61 8.82 4.34
C THR A 34 7.32 7.37 4.75
N LEU A 35 6.26 7.12 5.53
CA LEU A 35 5.90 5.80 6.04
C LEU A 35 4.46 5.51 5.65
N TYR A 36 4.28 4.41 4.94
CA TYR A 36 2.97 3.83 4.67
C TYR A 36 2.94 2.42 5.28
N HIS A 37 1.98 2.18 6.16
CA HIS A 37 1.84 0.93 6.88
C HIS A 37 0.96 -0.04 6.08
N ASP A 38 1.39 -1.31 5.99
CA ASP A 38 0.58 -2.42 5.49
C ASP A 38 0.04 -2.16 4.06
N LEU A 39 0.93 -1.77 3.14
CA LEU A 39 0.62 -1.63 1.72
C LEU A 39 0.36 -3.01 1.11
N ASN A 40 -0.88 -3.22 0.67
CA ASN A 40 -1.33 -4.45 0.03
C ASN A 40 -2.54 -4.14 -0.88
N ALA A 41 -3.07 -5.13 -1.58
CA ALA A 41 -4.17 -4.93 -2.53
C ALA A 41 -5.45 -4.32 -1.90
N TYR A 42 -5.72 -4.56 -0.61
CA TYR A 42 -6.86 -3.98 0.11
C TYR A 42 -6.70 -2.48 0.39
N ARG A 43 -5.49 -1.93 0.22
CA ARG A 43 -5.23 -0.49 0.35
C ARG A 43 -5.41 0.27 -0.96
N ILE A 44 -5.69 -0.45 -2.05
CA ILE A 44 -5.93 0.10 -3.37
C ILE A 44 -7.44 0.20 -3.54
N LEU A 45 -7.95 1.42 -3.67
CA LEU A 45 -9.36 1.72 -3.85
C LEU A 45 -9.60 2.17 -5.28
N PHE A 46 -10.81 1.96 -5.80
CA PHE A 46 -11.26 2.56 -7.05
C PHE A 46 -12.31 3.60 -6.73
N ASP A 47 -12.18 4.80 -7.31
CA ASP A 47 -13.20 5.83 -7.16
C ASP A 47 -14.39 5.60 -8.11
N GLN A 48 -15.31 6.57 -8.14
CA GLN A 48 -16.52 6.51 -8.97
C GLN A 48 -16.21 6.46 -10.47
N ASP A 49 -15.05 6.97 -10.90
CA ASP A 49 -14.59 6.97 -12.28
C ASP A 49 -13.75 5.71 -12.62
N GLY A 50 -13.57 4.82 -11.65
CA GLY A 50 -12.73 3.64 -11.79
C GLY A 50 -11.23 3.93 -11.75
N ASN A 51 -10.80 5.11 -11.30
CA ASN A 51 -9.39 5.44 -11.12
C ASN A 51 -8.84 4.85 -9.82
N PRO A 52 -7.64 4.24 -9.85
CA PRO A 52 -7.01 3.69 -8.66
C PRO A 52 -6.55 4.80 -7.71
N ARG A 53 -6.80 4.61 -6.41
CA ARG A 53 -6.42 5.52 -5.32
C ARG A 53 -5.78 4.76 -4.17
N LEU A 54 -4.80 5.39 -3.52
CA LEU A 54 -4.19 4.87 -2.32
C LEU A 54 -5.00 5.30 -1.09
N SER A 55 -5.40 4.34 -0.25
CA SER A 55 -6.09 4.62 1.01
C SER A 55 -5.24 5.49 1.95
N CYS A 56 -5.82 6.52 2.58
CA CYS A 56 -5.09 7.33 3.56
C CYS A 56 -4.90 6.62 4.92
N PHE A 57 -5.61 5.52 5.18
CA PHE A 57 -5.52 4.79 6.45
C PHE A 57 -4.12 4.24 6.74
N GLY A 58 -3.37 3.85 5.70
CA GLY A 58 -1.99 3.38 5.88
C GLY A 58 -0.99 4.47 6.28
N LEU A 59 -1.36 5.75 6.17
CA LEU A 59 -0.51 6.87 6.61
C LEU A 59 -0.63 7.17 8.11
N MET A 60 -1.61 6.56 8.79
CA MET A 60 -1.83 6.75 10.22
C MET A 60 -1.04 5.70 11.02
N LYS A 61 -0.52 6.12 12.18
CA LYS A 61 0.13 5.20 13.12
C LYS A 61 -0.95 4.37 13.81
N ASN A 62 -1.02 3.07 13.52
CA ASN A 62 -1.94 2.17 14.22
C ASN A 62 -1.40 1.86 15.63
N SER A 63 -1.99 2.51 16.64
CA SER A 63 -1.75 2.33 18.09
C SER A 63 -0.31 2.60 18.59
N ARG A 64 -0.21 2.95 19.89
CA ARG A 64 1.06 3.29 20.58
C ARG A 64 2.09 2.15 20.58
N ASP A 65 1.68 0.92 20.29
CA ASP A 65 2.50 -0.29 20.43
C ASP A 65 3.06 -0.85 19.11
N GLY A 66 2.69 -0.28 17.95
CA GLY A 66 3.24 -0.70 16.67
C GLY A 66 3.00 -2.17 16.33
N ARG A 67 1.92 -2.80 16.83
CA ARG A 67 1.59 -4.22 16.60
C ARG A 67 0.34 -4.45 15.76
N SER A 68 -0.20 -3.42 15.13
CA SER A 68 -1.39 -3.52 14.28
C SER A 68 -0.99 -3.57 12.80
N TYR A 69 -0.35 -4.66 12.40
CA TYR A 69 -0.06 -4.98 11.00
C TYR A 69 -0.83 -6.25 10.64
N SER A 70 -1.69 -6.14 9.63
CA SER A 70 -2.48 -7.28 9.14
C SER A 70 -1.78 -8.07 8.04
N THR A 71 -0.60 -7.60 7.60
CA THR A 71 0.21 -8.28 6.59
C THR A 71 0.85 -9.53 7.20
N ASN A 72 0.67 -10.67 6.54
CA ASN A 72 1.42 -11.88 6.85
C ASN A 72 2.93 -11.58 6.78
N LEU A 73 3.70 -12.01 7.79
CA LEU A 73 5.14 -11.78 7.88
C LEU A 73 5.92 -12.25 6.64
N ALA A 74 5.38 -13.19 5.87
CA ALA A 74 5.94 -13.62 4.59
C ALA A 74 6.06 -12.49 3.54
N PHE A 75 5.27 -11.42 3.67
CA PHE A 75 5.29 -10.25 2.79
C PHE A 75 5.91 -9.01 3.44
N ALA A 76 6.33 -9.13 4.69
CA ALA A 76 7.04 -8.05 5.37
C ALA A 76 8.48 -7.97 4.84
N PRO A 77 9.06 -6.77 4.68
CA PRO A 77 10.47 -6.63 4.37
C PRO A 77 11.34 -7.35 5.41
N PRO A 78 12.46 -8.01 5.03
CA PRO A 78 13.27 -8.80 5.95
C PRO A 78 13.83 -7.98 7.13
N GLU A 79 14.08 -6.70 6.92
CA GLU A 79 14.50 -5.76 7.96
C GLU A 79 13.43 -5.52 9.04
N TYR A 80 12.16 -5.65 8.68
CA TYR A 80 11.02 -5.51 9.60
C TYR A 80 11.03 -6.65 10.62
N SER A 81 11.22 -7.89 10.16
CA SER A 81 11.31 -9.08 11.01
C SER A 81 12.49 -9.02 11.98
N ARG A 82 13.57 -8.31 11.63
CA ARG A 82 14.78 -8.20 12.45
C ARG A 82 14.69 -7.13 13.53
N THR A 83 13.89 -6.08 13.33
CA THR A 83 13.94 -4.89 14.20
C THR A 83 12.58 -4.43 14.72
N GLY A 84 11.47 -5.01 14.25
CA GLY A 84 10.12 -4.57 14.60
C GLY A 84 9.82 -3.12 14.20
N LYS A 85 10.68 -2.51 13.36
CA LYS A 85 10.62 -1.11 12.95
C LYS A 85 10.97 -1.01 11.47
N ASN A 86 10.25 -0.15 10.75
CA ASN A 86 10.64 0.25 9.41
C ASN A 86 11.91 1.10 9.52
N LEU A 87 13.06 0.51 9.19
CA LEU A 87 14.37 1.15 9.28
C LEU A 87 14.57 2.08 8.07
N ARG A 88 14.49 3.39 8.31
CA ARG A 88 15.04 4.39 7.39
C ARG A 88 16.57 4.32 7.46
N ARG A 89 17.20 3.52 6.60
CA ARG A 89 18.61 3.82 6.27
C ARG A 89 18.57 4.98 5.28
N LYS A 90 19.11 6.12 5.73
CA LYS A 90 19.35 7.30 4.92
C LYS A 90 20.00 6.86 3.59
N TRP A 91 19.31 7.04 2.48
CA TRP A 91 19.98 7.27 1.21
C TRP A 91 20.53 8.69 1.31
N GLY A 92 21.84 8.78 1.52
CA GLY A 92 22.62 10.00 1.32
C GLY A 92 23.20 10.00 -0.08
#